data_AF-A0A927X043-F1
#
_entry.id   AF-A0A927X043-F1
#
_cell.length_a   1.000
_cell.length_b   1.000
_cell.length_c   1.000
_cell.angle_alpha   90.00
_cell.angle_beta   90.00
_cell.angle_gamma   90.00
#
_symmetry.space_group_name_H-M   'P 1'
#
loop_
_entity.id
_entity.type
_entity.pdbx_description
1 polymer ?
#
loop_
_entity_poly.entity_id
_entity_poly.type
_entity_poly.pdbx_seq_one_letter_code
_entity_poly.pdbx_strand_id
1 'polypeptide(L)'
;MKTRKSHIGIVISIITFIIGVALLISGLFINVPDMGEPGWFEKSSSQGTLTMFGSFLMIVGVITTIVNLSAPRIKNISSNIIHKTTDIIENINDKMIEERKKHQSITKTKCSYCGTKYHNSREKCPNCGAPNNK
;
A
#
# COMPACT_ATOMS: atom_id res chain seq x y z
N MET A 1 11.29 7.22 -18.02
CA MET A 1 11.24 8.48 -17.22
C MET A 1 10.96 8.30 -15.71
N LYS A 2 10.99 7.08 -15.14
CA LYS A 2 10.55 6.83 -13.74
C LYS A 2 11.68 6.89 -12.69
N THR A 3 12.94 6.87 -13.10
CA THR A 3 14.11 6.86 -12.21
C THR A 3 14.53 8.24 -11.70
N ARG A 4 14.26 9.33 -12.44
CA ARG A 4 14.68 10.69 -12.02
C ARG A 4 14.02 11.17 -10.72
N LYS A 5 12.78 10.76 -10.42
CA LYS A 5 12.07 11.20 -9.21
C LYS A 5 12.68 10.65 -7.91
N SER A 6 13.31 9.47 -7.95
CA SER A 6 13.92 8.85 -6.77
C SER A 6 15.19 9.58 -6.30
N HIS A 7 15.96 10.12 -7.24
CA HIS A 7 17.22 10.80 -6.91
C HIS A 7 16.98 12.21 -6.37
N ILE A 8 15.96 12.91 -6.86
CA ILE A 8 15.62 14.27 -6.40
C ILE A 8 15.30 14.28 -4.90
N GLY A 9 14.53 13.31 -4.41
CA GLY A 9 14.19 13.22 -2.98
C GLY A 9 15.40 12.95 -2.08
N ILE A 10 16.35 12.13 -2.53
CA ILE A 10 17.59 11.85 -1.80
C ILE A 10 18.50 13.09 -1.78
N VAL A 11 18.65 13.77 -2.92
CA VAL A 11 19.47 14.99 -3.03
C VAL A 11 18.93 16.09 -2.12
N ILE A 12 17.61 16.33 -2.11
CA ILE A 12 16.98 17.30 -1.22
C ILE A 12 17.25 16.94 0.25
N SER A 13 17.10 15.66 0.61
CA SER A 13 17.33 15.20 1.97
C SER A 13 18.77 15.42 2.44
N ILE A 14 19.76 15.13 1.59
CA ILE A 14 21.18 15.37 1.86
C ILE A 14 21.45 16.88 2.03
N ILE A 15 20.91 17.73 1.16
CA ILE A 15 21.07 19.18 1.25
C ILE A 15 20.48 19.70 2.57
N THR A 16 19.26 19.30 2.92
CA THR A 16 18.60 19.69 4.17
C THR A 16 19.40 19.24 5.40
N PHE A 17 19.98 18.04 5.35
CA PHE A 17 20.82 17.53 6.43
C PHE A 17 22.11 18.35 6.58
N ILE A 18 22.82 18.65 5.48
CA ILE A 18 24.03 19.49 5.50
C ILE A 18 23.72 20.89 6.05
N ILE A 19 22.61 21.50 5.62
CA ILE A 19 22.16 22.79 6.14
C ILE A 19 21.87 22.70 7.64
N GLY A 20 21.18 21.64 8.09
CA GLY A 20 20.91 21.40 9.51
C GLY A 20 22.18 21.30 10.36
N VAL A 21 23.17 20.55 9.89
CA VAL A 21 24.49 20.44 10.54
C VAL A 21 25.18 21.81 10.60
N ALA A 22 25.20 22.56 9.50
CA ALA A 22 25.84 23.88 9.45
C ALA A 22 25.20 24.88 10.42
N LEU A 23 23.87 24.88 10.54
CA LEU A 23 23.14 25.74 11.47
C LEU A 23 23.37 25.33 12.93
N LEU A 24 23.43 24.03 13.21
CA LEU A 24 23.71 23.51 14.55
C LEU A 24 25.13 23.88 15.00
N ILE A 25 26.12 23.70 14.13
CA ILE A 25 27.51 24.14 14.35
C ILE A 25 27.51 25.66 14.61
N SER A 26 26.89 26.44 13.73
CA SER A 26 26.83 27.90 13.88
C SER A 26 26.21 28.31 15.22
N GLY A 27 25.14 27.64 15.65
CA GLY A 27 24.52 27.86 16.97
C GLY A 27 25.46 27.55 18.14
N LEU A 28 26.22 26.46 18.06
CA LEU A 28 27.18 26.08 19.12
C LEU A 28 28.36 27.06 19.25
N PHE A 29 28.74 27.73 18.16
CA PHE A 29 29.87 28.66 18.15
C PHE A 29 29.49 30.14 18.37
N ILE A 30 28.21 30.45 18.61
CA ILE A 30 27.82 31.81 19.00
C ILE A 30 28.32 32.09 20.42
N ASN A 31 29.23 33.06 20.52
CA ASN A 31 29.65 33.59 21.81
C ASN A 31 28.53 34.47 22.38
N VAL A 32 27.89 33.99 23.45
CA VAL A 32 26.86 34.74 24.16
C VAL A 32 27.53 35.54 25.29
N PRO A 33 27.40 36.88 25.28
CA PRO A 33 27.90 37.70 26.37
C PRO A 33 27.12 37.45 27.66
N ASP A 34 27.72 37.82 28.79
CA ASP A 34 27.13 37.57 30.10
C ASP A 34 25.77 38.26 30.27
N MET A 35 24.94 37.67 31.12
CA MET A 35 23.60 38.18 31.42
C MET A 35 23.71 39.59 32.01
N GLY A 36 23.15 40.57 31.31
CA GLY A 36 23.18 41.98 31.72
C GLY A 36 23.92 42.90 30.74
N GLU A 37 24.70 42.35 29.80
CA GLU A 37 25.32 43.16 28.74
C GLU A 37 24.33 43.49 27.60
N PRO A 38 24.40 44.68 26.99
CA PRO A 38 23.52 45.02 25.87
C PRO A 38 23.64 43.99 24.74
N GLY A 39 22.48 43.48 24.29
CA GLY A 39 22.41 42.46 23.23
C GLY A 39 22.59 41.01 23.71
N TRP A 40 22.73 40.73 25.02
CA TRP A 40 22.83 39.37 25.54
C TRP A 40 21.59 38.51 25.18
N PHE A 41 20.40 39.10 25.29
CA PHE A 41 19.13 38.42 24.98
C PHE A 41 19.00 38.11 23.49
N GLU A 42 19.41 39.02 22.61
CA GLU A 42 19.37 38.82 21.15
C GLU A 42 20.31 37.70 20.72
N LYS A 43 21.55 37.70 21.23
CA LYS A 43 22.53 36.64 20.94
C LYS A 43 22.11 35.30 21.53
N SER A 44 21.60 35.28 22.76
CA SER A 44 21.11 34.05 23.42
C SER A 44 19.89 33.46 22.70
N SER A 45 18.91 34.29 22.30
CA SER A 45 17.74 33.81 21.56
C SER A 45 18.11 33.34 20.15
N SER A 46 19.06 34.00 19.49
CA SER A 46 19.58 33.57 18.18
C SER A 46 20.30 32.21 18.27
N GLN A 47 21.10 31.99 19.33
CA GLN A 47 21.74 30.71 19.59
C GLN A 47 20.71 29.60 19.82
N GLY A 48 19.68 29.86 20.64
CA GLY A 48 18.59 28.91 20.87
C GLY A 48 17.83 28.57 19.59
N THR A 49 17.55 29.57 18.75
CA THR A 49 16.84 29.37 17.47
C THR A 49 17.65 28.53 16.49
N LEU A 50 18.95 28.83 16.34
CA LEU A 50 19.84 28.13 15.43
C LEU A 50 20.07 26.67 15.85
N THR A 51 20.23 26.42 17.14
CA THR A 51 20.42 25.07 17.67
C THR A 51 19.14 24.24 17.57
N MET A 52 17.98 24.80 17.90
CA MET A 52 16.69 24.09 17.75
C MET A 52 16.35 23.81 16.29
N PHE A 53 16.49 24.80 15.40
CA PHE A 53 16.16 24.63 13.99
C PHE A 53 17.16 23.70 13.27
N GLY A 54 18.45 23.79 13.60
CA GLY A 54 19.47 22.87 13.11
C GLY A 54 19.19 21.42 13.51
N SER A 55 18.79 21.19 14.77
CA SER A 55 18.41 19.86 15.27
C SER A 55 17.16 19.31 14.57
N PHE A 56 16.16 20.16 14.36
CA PHE A 56 14.93 19.77 13.65
C PHE A 56 15.21 19.36 12.20
N LEU A 57 15.99 20.16 11.46
CA LEU A 57 16.35 19.86 10.07
C LEU A 57 17.14 18.55 9.95
N MET A 58 18.01 18.25 10.92
CA MET A 58 18.70 16.97 10.97
C MET A 58 17.72 15.80 11.11
N ILE A 59 16.76 15.87 12.04
CA ILE A 59 15.75 14.83 12.24
C ILE A 59 14.91 14.64 10.97
N VAL A 60 14.43 15.73 10.37
CA VAL A 60 13.65 15.67 9.13
C VAL A 60 14.47 15.11 7.97
N GLY A 61 15.76 15.47 7.86
CA GLY A 61 16.69 14.88 6.90
C GLY A 61 16.83 13.36 7.06
N VAL A 62 17.01 12.88 8.29
CA VAL A 62 17.10 11.44 8.56
C VAL A 62 15.78 10.71 8.25
N ILE A 63 14.63 11.26 8.64
CA ILE A 63 13.33 10.62 8.35
C ILE A 63 13.10 10.55 6.84
N THR A 64 13.37 11.64 6.11
CA THR A 64 13.17 11.69 4.65
C THR A 64 14.11 10.75 3.89
N THR A 65 15.35 10.56 4.34
CA THR A 65 16.25 9.54 3.75
C THR A 65 15.72 8.13 3.99
N ILE A 66 15.29 7.79 5.22
CA ILE A 66 14.76 6.46 5.56
C ILE A 66 13.52 6.11 4.73
N VAL A 67 12.58 7.05 4.59
CA VAL A 67 11.34 6.84 3.81
C VAL A 67 11.66 6.66 2.32
N ASN A 68 12.57 7.46 1.76
CA ASN A 68 12.97 7.34 0.35
C ASN A 68 13.74 6.04 0.07
N LEU A 69 14.54 5.55 1.02
CA LEU A 69 15.29 4.29 0.89
C LEU A 69 14.37 3.06 0.99
N SER A 70 13.29 3.15 1.77
CA SER A 70 12.35 2.05 2.01
C SER A 70 11.23 1.94 0.95
N ALA A 71 10.89 3.04 0.26
CA ALA A 71 9.92 3.06 -0.83
C ALA A 71 10.12 1.98 -1.93
N PRO A 72 11.34 1.69 -2.44
CA PRO A 72 11.52 0.63 -3.42
C PRO A 72 11.33 -0.79 -2.86
N ARG A 73 11.59 -1.02 -1.55
CA ARG A 73 11.47 -2.36 -0.95
C ARG A 73 10.02 -2.80 -0.72
N ILE A 74 9.13 -1.87 -0.38
CA ILE A 74 7.71 -2.17 -0.15
C ILE A 74 7.02 -2.63 -1.45
N LYS A 75 7.46 -2.08 -2.59
CA LYS A 75 6.86 -2.40 -3.90
C LYS A 75 7.09 -3.84 -4.35
N ASN A 76 8.28 -4.39 -4.08
CA ASN A 76 8.63 -5.76 -4.46
C ASN A 76 7.95 -6.81 -3.58
N ILE A 77 7.66 -6.49 -2.32
CA ILE A 77 6.94 -7.41 -1.43
C ILE A 77 5.47 -7.50 -1.86
N SER A 78 4.86 -6.36 -2.18
CA SER A 78 3.46 -6.29 -2.61
C SER A 78 3.20 -7.07 -3.91
N SER A 79 4.07 -6.97 -4.92
CA SER A 79 3.86 -7.67 -6.19
C SER A 79 3.89 -9.20 -6.07
N ASN A 80 4.79 -9.74 -5.23
CA ASN A 80 4.91 -11.19 -5.05
C ASN A 80 3.74 -11.78 -4.27
N ILE A 81 3.17 -11.03 -3.32
CA ILE A 81 2.00 -11.47 -2.56
C ILE A 81 0.74 -11.40 -3.42
N ILE A 82 0.59 -10.35 -4.24
CA ILE A 82 -0.59 -10.18 -5.10
C ILE A 82 -0.65 -11.31 -6.13
N HIS A 83 0.45 -11.60 -6.85
CA HIS A 83 0.48 -12.68 -7.85
C HIS A 83 0.08 -14.04 -7.26
N LYS A 84 0.68 -14.40 -6.12
CA LYS A 84 0.38 -15.68 -5.44
C LYS A 84 -1.07 -15.78 -4.98
N THR A 85 -1.69 -14.66 -4.64
CA THR A 85 -3.10 -14.62 -4.21
C THR A 85 -4.04 -14.76 -5.40
N THR A 86 -3.75 -14.11 -6.54
CA THR A 86 -4.51 -14.27 -7.79
C THR A 86 -4.49 -15.70 -8.30
N ASP A 87 -3.32 -16.36 -8.31
CA ASP A 87 -3.20 -17.73 -8.81
C ASP A 87 -4.03 -18.74 -7.98
N ILE A 88 -4.12 -18.51 -6.66
CA ILE A 88 -4.94 -19.33 -5.76
C ILE A 88 -6.44 -19.12 -6.04
N ILE A 89 -6.86 -17.87 -6.24
CA ILE A 89 -8.28 -17.54 -6.51
C ILE A 89 -8.72 -18.14 -7.85
N GLU A 90 -7.89 -18.05 -8.88
CA GLU A 90 -8.17 -18.60 -10.21
C GLU A 90 -8.33 -20.13 -10.16
N ASN A 91 -7.41 -20.83 -9.50
CA ASN A 91 -7.46 -22.28 -9.32
C ASN A 91 -8.71 -22.75 -8.53
N ILE A 92 -9.14 -22.02 -7.51
CA ILE A 92 -10.36 -22.34 -6.75
C ILE A 92 -11.61 -22.14 -7.62
N ASN A 93 -11.65 -21.05 -8.39
CA ASN A 93 -12.81 -20.73 -9.23
C ASN A 93 -13.00 -21.79 -10.33
N ASP A 94 -11.91 -22.24 -10.95
CA ASP A 94 -11.95 -23.30 -11.97
C ASP A 94 -12.48 -24.63 -11.40
N LYS A 95 -12.02 -25.02 -10.20
CA LYS A 95 -12.55 -26.21 -9.51
C LYS A 95 -14.04 -26.11 -9.21
N MET A 96 -14.52 -24.95 -8.76
CA MET A 96 -15.95 -24.76 -8.47
C MET A 96 -16.81 -24.79 -9.74
N ILE A 97 -16.30 -24.29 -10.86
CA ILE A 97 -16.99 -24.36 -12.16
C ILE A 97 -17.06 -25.82 -12.65
N GLU A 98 -16.00 -26.59 -12.46
CA GLU A 98 -15.94 -28.00 -12.83
C GLU A 98 -16.93 -28.84 -12.00
N GLU A 99 -17.00 -28.62 -10.68
CA GLU A 99 -17.99 -29.28 -9.83
C GLU A 99 -19.43 -28.89 -10.18
N ARG A 100 -19.71 -27.61 -10.47
CA ARG A 100 -21.06 -27.19 -10.93
C ARG A 100 -21.47 -27.90 -12.21
N LYS A 101 -20.57 -28.03 -13.19
CA LYS A 101 -20.84 -28.75 -14.45
C LYS A 101 -21.13 -30.23 -14.19
N LYS A 102 -20.40 -30.86 -13.26
CA LYS A 102 -20.61 -32.26 -12.88
C LYS A 102 -21.96 -32.46 -12.21
N HIS A 103 -22.33 -31.62 -11.23
CA HIS A 103 -23.62 -31.68 -10.56
C HIS A 103 -24.81 -31.36 -11.47
N GLN A 104 -24.67 -30.42 -12.42
CA GLN A 104 -25.73 -30.06 -13.37
C GLN A 104 -26.00 -31.16 -14.42
N SER A 105 -25.05 -32.08 -14.64
CA SER A 105 -25.24 -33.20 -15.56
C SER A 105 -26.04 -34.36 -14.97
N ILE A 106 -26.07 -34.49 -13.64
CA ILE A 106 -26.69 -35.62 -12.92
C ILE A 106 -28.21 -35.44 -12.74
N THR A 107 -28.74 -34.22 -12.89
CA THR A 107 -30.14 -33.85 -12.61
C THR A 107 -31.00 -33.72 -13.87
N LYS A 108 -30.72 -34.48 -14.95
CA LYS A 108 -31.58 -34.51 -16.14
C LYS A 108 -32.60 -35.65 -16.03
N THR A 109 -33.85 -35.31 -15.70
CA THR A 109 -34.98 -36.26 -15.66
C THR A 109 -35.70 -36.28 -17.00
N LYS A 110 -36.14 -37.46 -17.45
CA LYS A 110 -36.94 -37.63 -18.66
C LYS A 110 -38.42 -37.51 -18.29
N CYS A 111 -39.20 -36.68 -18.98
CA CYS A 111 -40.64 -36.62 -18.78
C CYS A 111 -41.30 -37.94 -19.15
N SER A 112 -42.12 -38.51 -18.27
CA SER A 112 -42.89 -39.73 -18.56
C SER A 112 -43.99 -39.51 -19.61
N TYR A 113 -44.48 -38.27 -19.78
CA TYR A 113 -45.59 -37.95 -20.71
C TYR A 113 -45.13 -37.56 -22.12
N CYS A 114 -44.08 -36.74 -22.24
CA CYS A 114 -43.62 -36.22 -23.54
C CYS A 114 -42.20 -36.68 -23.92
N GLY A 115 -41.55 -37.49 -23.07
CA GLY A 115 -40.21 -38.05 -23.33
C GLY A 115 -39.07 -37.02 -23.34
N THR A 116 -39.34 -35.74 -23.13
CA THR A 116 -38.35 -34.66 -23.19
C THR A 116 -37.44 -34.71 -21.96
N LYS A 117 -36.12 -34.58 -22.13
CA LYS A 117 -35.15 -34.52 -21.02
C LYS A 117 -35.07 -33.08 -20.50
N TYR A 118 -35.35 -32.86 -19.22
CA TYR A 118 -35.26 -31.54 -18.58
C TYR A 118 -34.64 -31.61 -17.19
N HIS A 119 -34.22 -30.45 -16.67
CA HIS A 119 -33.58 -30.36 -15.37
C HIS A 119 -34.61 -30.60 -14.25
N ASN A 120 -34.31 -31.52 -13.33
CA ASN A 120 -35.22 -31.98 -12.26
C ASN A 120 -35.58 -30.89 -11.22
N SER A 121 -35.04 -29.67 -11.36
CA SER A 121 -35.34 -28.54 -10.47
C SER A 121 -36.65 -27.81 -10.84
N ARG A 122 -37.43 -28.31 -11.80
CA ARG A 122 -38.73 -27.72 -12.19
C ARG A 122 -39.86 -28.66 -11.78
N GLU A 123 -40.83 -28.14 -11.03
CA GLU A 123 -42.01 -28.87 -10.57
C GLU A 123 -42.95 -29.28 -11.72
N LYS A 124 -42.82 -28.65 -12.90
CA LYS A 124 -43.61 -28.92 -14.10
C LYS A 124 -42.70 -29.07 -15.33
N CYS A 125 -43.06 -29.97 -16.24
CA CYS A 125 -42.32 -30.15 -17.48
C CYS A 125 -42.49 -28.90 -18.38
N PRO A 126 -41.40 -28.29 -18.89
CA PRO A 126 -41.49 -27.08 -19.71
C PRO A 126 -42.11 -27.29 -21.10
N ASN A 127 -42.22 -28.54 -21.57
CA ASN A 127 -42.76 -28.85 -22.90
C ASN A 127 -44.25 -29.18 -22.87
N CYS A 128 -44.71 -29.90 -21.83
CA CYS A 128 -46.11 -30.36 -21.75
C CYS A 128 -46.88 -29.83 -20.53
N GLY A 129 -46.25 -29.07 -19.63
CA GLY A 129 -46.88 -28.54 -18.42
C GLY A 129 -47.26 -29.59 -17.38
N ALA A 130 -47.04 -30.88 -17.65
CA ALA A 130 -47.39 -31.97 -16.76
C ALA A 130 -46.61 -31.88 -15.43
N PRO A 131 -47.25 -32.22 -14.30
CA PRO A 131 -46.57 -32.28 -13.00
C PRO A 131 -45.48 -33.36 -13.04
N ASN A 132 -44.35 -33.05 -12.40
CA ASN A 132 -43.21 -33.95 -12.32
C ASN A 132 -43.54 -35.09 -11.33
N ASN A 133 -44.28 -36.11 -11.78
CA ASN A 133 -44.59 -37.29 -10.97
C ASN A 133 -43.30 -38.08 -10.75
N LYS A 134 -42.82 -38.07 -9.50
CA LYS A 134 -41.73 -38.89 -9.02
C LYS A 134 -42.06 -40.37 -9.15
#